data_AF-A0A1Y1X126-F1
#
_entry.id   AF-A0A1Y1X126-F1
#
_cell.length_a   1.000
_cell.length_b   1.000
_cell.length_c   1.000
_cell.angle_alpha   90.00
_cell.angle_beta   90.00
_cell.angle_gamma   90.00
#
_symmetry.space_group_name_H-M   'P 1'
#
loop_
_entity.id
_entity.type
_entity.pdbx_description
1 polymer ?
#
loop_
_entity_poly.entity_id
_entity_poly.type
_entity_poly.pdbx_seq_one_letter_code
_entity_poly.pdbx_strand_id
1 'polypeptide(L)' 'ETSLFKACEYGKEIIVRYLIKFGADINVKNNKGETPLFKACEYGKETTVRYLIKYGADVNMKNNEGETP' A
#
# COMPACT_ATOMS: atom_id res chain seq x y z
N GLU A 1 -11.60 3.59 -2.89
CA GLU A 1 -10.47 2.73 -2.50
C GLU A 1 -10.37 1.56 -3.47
N THR A 2 -9.16 1.19 -3.89
CA THR A 2 -8.93 0.03 -4.78
C THR A 2 -8.90 -1.27 -3.98
N SER A 3 -8.99 -2.40 -4.68
CA SER A 3 -8.79 -3.73 -4.08
C SER A 3 -7.42 -3.88 -3.39
N LEU A 4 -6.39 -3.18 -3.88
CA LEU A 4 -5.06 -3.19 -3.28
C LEU A 4 -5.04 -2.50 -1.91
N PHE A 5 -5.77 -1.39 -1.74
CA PHE A 5 -5.91 -0.72 -0.45
C PHE A 5 -6.48 -1.67 0.61
N LYS A 6 -7.62 -2.31 0.31
CA LYS A 6 -8.27 -3.22 1.27
C LYS A 6 -7.42 -4.44 1.58
N ALA A 7 -6.71 -4.98 0.59
CA ALA A 7 -5.77 -6.06 0.82
C ALA A 7 -4.62 -5.63 1.75
N CYS A 8 -4.11 -4.40 1.60
CA CYS A 8 -3.05 -3.87 2.46
C CYS A 8 -3.53 -3.53 3.87
N GLU A 9 -4.68 -2.87 4.01
CA GLU A 9 -5.35 -2.54 5.28
C GLU A 9 -5.56 -3.79 6.16
N TYR A 10 -6.01 -4.90 5.54
CA TYR A 10 -6.28 -6.15 6.26
C TYR A 10 -5.12 -7.15 6.26
N GLY A 11 -3.95 -6.79 5.71
CA GLY A 11 -2.77 -7.66 5.66
C GLY A 11 -2.98 -8.94 4.84
N LYS A 12 -3.80 -8.90 3.79
CA LYS A 12 -4.08 -10.03 2.89
C LYS A 12 -2.93 -10.22 1.90
N GLU A 13 -1.79 -10.67 2.42
CA GLU A 13 -0.52 -10.75 1.67
C GLU A 13 -0.66 -11.46 0.32
N ILE A 14 -1.29 -12.64 0.27
CA ILE A 14 -1.48 -13.39 -0.98
C ILE A 14 -2.23 -12.54 -2.02
N ILE A 15 -3.27 -11.81 -1.61
CA ILE A 15 -4.05 -10.94 -2.49
C ILE A 15 -3.19 -9.76 -2.96
N VAL A 16 -2.44 -9.12 -2.07
CA VAL A 16 -1.49 -8.04 -2.42
C VAL A 16 -0.51 -8.50 -3.50
N ARG A 17 0.09 -9.68 -3.32
CA ARG A 17 1.03 -10.28 -4.29
C ARG A 17 0.38 -10.48 -5.66
N TYR A 18 -0.83 -11.04 -5.69
CA TYR A 18 -1.56 -11.27 -6.93
C TYR A 18 -1.91 -9.97 -7.65
N LEU A 19 -2.43 -8.98 -6.92
CA LEU A 19 -2.81 -7.69 -7.51
C LEU A 19 -1.61 -7.00 -8.15
N ILE A 20 -0.48 -6.91 -7.44
CA ILE A 20 0.75 -6.29 -7.96
C ILE A 20 1.30 -7.07 -9.17
N LYS A 21 1.29 -8.41 -9.11
CA LYS A 21 1.70 -9.26 -10.24
C LYS A 21 0.87 -9.02 -11.50
N PHE A 22 -0.42 -8.69 -11.36
CA PHE A 22 -1.33 -8.42 -12.46
C PHE A 22 -1.45 -6.92 -12.79
N GLY A 23 -0.49 -6.10 -12.35
CA GLY A 23 -0.36 -4.71 -12.80
C GLY A 23 -1.15 -3.69 -11.97
N ALA A 24 -1.59 -4.04 -10.75
CA ALA A 24 -2.09 -3.03 -9.83
C ALA A 24 -0.97 -2.03 -9.52
N ASP A 25 -1.27 -0.73 -9.66
CA ASP A 25 -0.34 0.34 -9.31
C ASP A 25 -0.05 0.32 -7.80
N ILE A 26 1.20 0.06 -7.45
CA ILE A 26 1.67 -0.07 -6.06
C ILE A 26 1.67 1.28 -5.32
N ASN A 27 1.69 2.40 -6.04
CA ASN A 27 1.73 3.76 -5.51
C ASN A 27 0.42 4.52 -5.74
N VAL A 28 -0.66 3.83 -6.08
CA VAL A 28 -1.97 4.44 -6.31
C VAL A 28 -2.41 5.26 -5.10
N LYS A 29 -2.89 6.49 -5.34
CA LYS A 29 -3.41 7.36 -4.26
C LYS A 29 -4.92 7.22 -4.10
N ASN A 30 -5.38 7.19 -2.85
CA ASN A 30 -6.81 7.36 -2.56
C ASN A 30 -7.18 8.86 -2.47
N ASN A 31 -8.43 9.16 -2.10
CA ASN A 31 -8.91 10.55 -2.00
C ASN A 31 -8.20 11.38 -0.92
N LYS A 32 -7.53 10.73 0.04
CA LYS A 32 -6.70 11.38 1.07
C LYS A 32 -5.23 11.51 0.65
N GLY A 33 -4.88 11.07 -0.55
CA GLY A 33 -3.50 11.05 -1.03
C GLY A 33 -2.65 9.92 -0.43
N GLU A 34 -3.23 9.06 0.41
CA GLU A 34 -2.54 7.93 1.02
C GLU A 34 -2.26 6.86 -0.03
N THR A 35 -1.22 6.05 0.16
CA THR A 35 -0.85 4.91 -0.70
C THR A 35 -1.23 3.57 -0.04
N PRO A 36 -1.21 2.44 -0.77
CA PRO A 36 -1.35 1.12 -0.16
C PRO A 36 -0.32 0.86 0.96
N LEU A 37 0.90 1.38 0.80
CA LEU A 37 1.94 1.31 1.82
C LEU A 37 1.53 2.08 3.08
N PHE A 38 0.96 3.28 2.94
CA PHE A 38 0.42 4.06 4.05
C PHE A 38 -0.57 3.26 4.88
N LYS A 39 -1.55 2.59 4.23
CA LYS A 39 -2.51 1.73 4.93
C LYS A 39 -1.86 0.51 5.57
N ALA A 40 -0.88 -0.12 4.92
CA ALA A 40 -0.17 -1.24 5.53
C ALA A 40 0.58 -0.83 6.81
N CYS A 41 1.20 0.36 6.82
CA CYS A 41 1.88 0.92 7.99
C CYS A 41 0.89 1.32 9.09
N GLU A 42 -0.16 2.08 8.75
CA GLU A 42 -1.21 2.55 9.67
C GLU A 42 -1.82 1.40 10.49
N TYR A 43 -2.01 0.24 9.86
CA TYR A 43 -2.61 -0.94 10.49
C TYR A 43 -1.59 -2.01 10.92
N GLY A 44 -0.28 -1.70 10.90
CA GLY A 44 0.79 -2.56 11.41
C GLY A 44 0.99 -3.88 10.64
N LYS A 45 0.73 -3.91 9.33
CA LYS A 45 0.80 -5.11 8.49
C LYS A 45 2.22 -5.38 7.99
N GLU A 46 3.11 -5.74 8.91
CA GLU A 46 4.55 -5.86 8.67
C GLU A 46 4.92 -6.70 7.42
N THR A 47 4.33 -7.88 7.23
CA THR A 47 4.64 -8.72 6.05
C THR A 47 4.24 -8.05 4.75
N THR A 48 3.14 -7.30 4.76
CA THR A 48 2.67 -6.53 3.61
C THR A 48 3.56 -5.32 3.36
N VAL A 49 3.95 -4.58 4.41
CA VAL A 49 4.91 -3.47 4.31
C VAL A 49 6.21 -3.92 3.67
N ARG A 50 6.82 -5.00 4.17
CA ARG A 50 8.05 -5.57 3.62
C ARG A 50 7.89 -5.96 2.15
N TYR A 51 6.74 -6.54 1.78
CA TYR A 51 6.47 -6.90 0.39
C TYR A 51 6.36 -5.65 -0.49
N LEU A 52 5.57 -4.65 -0.10
CA LEU A 52 5.38 -3.43 -0.88
C LEU A 52 6.71 -2.70 -1.14
N ILE A 53 7.54 -2.53 -0.10
CA ILE A 53 8.86 -1.90 -0.22
C ILE A 53 9.76 -2.69 -1.18
N LYS A 54 9.78 -4.02 -1.05
CA LYS A 54 10.57 -4.89 -1.92
C LYS A 54 10.20 -4.76 -3.41
N TYR A 55 8.96 -4.43 -3.72
CA TYR A 55 8.45 -4.30 -5.09
C TYR A 55 8.30 -2.84 -5.56
N GLY A 56 8.94 -1.89 -4.87
CA GLY A 56 9.08 -0.52 -5.36
C GLY A 56 7.98 0.45 -4.92
N ALA A 57 7.29 0.17 -3.81
CA ALA A 57 6.46 1.18 -3.17
C ALA A 57 7.35 2.36 -2.70
N ASP A 58 6.93 3.59 -3.00
CA ASP A 58 7.66 4.79 -2.59
C ASP A 58 7.35 5.10 -1.12
N VAL A 59 8.35 4.89 -0.27
CA VAL A 59 8.30 5.13 1.18
C VAL A 59 8.19 6.61 1.57
N ASN A 60 8.50 7.52 0.64
CA ASN A 60 8.49 8.97 0.88
C ASN A 60 7.26 9.68 0.31
N MET A 61 6.32 8.92 -0.28
CA MET A 61 5.15 9.52 -0.91
C MET A 61 4.22 10.11 0.14
N LYS A 62 3.99 11.42 0.06
CA LYS A 62 3.15 12.14 1.01
C LYS A 62 1.66 12.05 0.70
N ASN A 63 0.84 11.91 1.74
CA ASN A 63 -0.61 12.10 1.68
C ASN A 63 -0.96 13.60 1.54
N ASN A 64 -2.26 13.92 1.52
CA ASN A 64 -2.72 15.31 1.39
C ASN A 64 -2.38 16.19 2.60
N GLU A 65 -2.06 15.57 3.75
CA GLU A 65 -1.68 16.24 5.00
C GLU A 65 -0.14 16.40 5.12
N GLY A 66 0.61 15.90 4.13
CA GLY A 66 2.08 15.98 4.10
C GLY A 66 2.79 14.85 4.85
N GLU A 67 2.05 13.86 5.33
CA GLU A 67 2.55 12.71 6.08
C GLU A 67 3.03 11.60 5.15
N THR A 68 4.09 10.90 5.53
CA THR A 68 4.57 9.68 4.87
C THR A 68 3.99 8.43 5.54
N PRO A 69 3.95 7.28 4.84
CA PRO A 69 3.55 5.98 5.40
C PRO A 69 4.21 5.62 6.73
#